data_AF-A0A951FUQ1-F1
#
_entry.id   AF-A0A951FUQ1-F1
#
_cell.length_a   1.000
_cell.length_b   1.000
_cell.length_c   1.000
_cell.angle_alpha   90.00
_cell.angle_beta   90.00
_cell.angle_gamma   90.00
#
_symmetry.space_group_name_H-M   'P 1'
#
loop_
_entity.id
_entity.type
_entity.pdbx_description
1 polymer ?
#
loop_
_entity_poly.entity_id
_entity_poly.type
_entity_poly.pdbx_seq_one_letter_code
_entity_poly.pdbx_strand_id
1 'polypeptide(L)'
;MAFLLLWAAPAHARIIEADDQSACVMKGHDVSAFMRAHHATVLRIIVPYWASYQAPTCAREASAHGFRVYVSLQYDNAWRPARVVAYFRRTLPLFAPYAWAVSVGNEQDLVQGGQGSPGNYRLVWNMVEPILARTAPHAIRVYGETSPFGFPFLQESFGTRRPRGTQAVAFHCYDVKNGGISVVPQVAAWAASKHLPLWCSEMSASAAHSPHPWLNQDSESRWNALVSEAERRSPDLRMISYYRWPQIGAF
;
A
#
# COMPACT_ATOMS: atom_id res chain seq x y z
N MET A 1 3.81 -46.05 -22.37
CA MET A 1 3.59 -45.36 -21.08
C MET A 1 4.53 -44.16 -21.03
N ALA A 2 4.01 -42.95 -21.24
CA ALA A 2 4.78 -41.72 -21.15
C ALA A 2 4.47 -41.04 -19.81
N PHE A 3 5.48 -40.87 -18.96
CA PHE A 3 5.38 -40.08 -17.73
C PHE A 3 5.31 -38.60 -18.13
N LEU A 4 4.13 -38.00 -17.98
CA LEU A 4 3.97 -36.55 -17.97
C LEU A 4 4.58 -36.02 -16.66
N LEU A 5 5.79 -35.48 -16.78
CA LEU A 5 6.39 -34.63 -15.75
C LEU A 5 5.52 -33.37 -15.66
N LEU A 6 4.64 -33.34 -14.66
CA LEU A 6 4.01 -32.10 -14.19
C LEU A 6 5.11 -31.25 -13.58
N TRP A 7 5.65 -30.33 -14.37
CA TRP A 7 6.43 -29.22 -13.82
C TRP A 7 5.51 -28.44 -12.91
N ALA A 8 5.82 -28.42 -11.61
CA ALA A 8 5.19 -27.51 -10.67
C ALA A 8 5.37 -26.08 -11.23
N ALA A 9 4.25 -25.41 -11.51
CA ALA A 9 4.29 -23.99 -11.84
C ALA A 9 5.01 -23.27 -10.69
N PRO A 10 5.91 -22.32 -10.97
CA PRO A 10 6.65 -21.61 -9.93
C PRO A 10 5.66 -20.97 -8.97
N ALA A 11 5.96 -21.07 -7.67
CA ALA A 11 5.27 -20.34 -6.62
C ALA A 11 5.05 -18.90 -7.10
N HIS A 12 3.78 -18.50 -7.16
CA HIS A 12 3.26 -17.28 -7.79
C HIS A 12 4.26 -16.12 -7.89
N ALA A 13 4.55 -15.67 -9.12
CA ALA A 13 5.37 -14.48 -9.35
C ALA A 13 4.86 -13.30 -8.50
N ARG A 14 5.73 -12.80 -7.61
CA ARG A 14 5.40 -11.72 -6.67
C ARG A 14 5.18 -10.41 -7.43
N ILE A 15 4.20 -9.63 -7.00
CA ILE A 15 3.97 -8.29 -7.53
C ILE A 15 5.00 -7.37 -6.87
N ILE A 16 5.79 -6.69 -7.71
CA ILE A 16 6.72 -5.66 -7.25
C ILE A 16 6.07 -4.30 -7.49
N GLU A 17 5.94 -3.55 -6.41
CA GLU A 17 5.49 -2.18 -6.39
C GLU A 17 6.68 -1.24 -6.21
N ALA A 18 6.62 -0.04 -6.80
CA ALA A 18 7.54 1.04 -6.50
C ALA A 18 6.79 2.37 -6.36
N ASP A 19 7.31 3.26 -5.52
CA ASP A 19 6.69 4.53 -5.15
C ASP A 19 7.77 5.63 -5.08
N ASP A 20 7.90 6.44 -6.15
CA ASP A 20 8.71 7.68 -6.13
C ASP A 20 7.78 8.86 -5.91
N GLN A 21 7.42 9.03 -4.64
CA GLN A 21 6.39 9.94 -4.24
C GLN A 21 6.73 11.40 -4.56
N SER A 22 8.01 11.77 -4.48
CA SER A 22 8.47 13.11 -4.86
C SER A 22 8.31 13.34 -6.37
N ALA A 23 8.77 12.40 -7.20
CA ALA A 23 8.66 12.53 -8.65
C ALA A 23 7.19 12.55 -9.10
N CYS A 24 6.35 11.68 -8.55
CA CYS A 24 4.99 11.50 -9.01
C CYS A 24 4.03 12.58 -8.49
N VAL A 25 4.09 12.89 -7.20
CA VAL A 25 3.09 13.79 -6.57
C VAL A 25 3.54 15.23 -6.52
N MET A 26 4.83 15.49 -6.28
CA MET A 26 5.34 16.86 -6.22
C MET A 26 5.73 17.40 -7.60
N LYS A 27 6.27 16.55 -8.47
CA LYS A 27 6.83 16.99 -9.77
C LYS A 27 5.99 16.59 -10.98
N GLY A 28 5.23 15.49 -10.91
CA GLY A 28 4.48 14.95 -12.05
C GLY A 28 5.36 14.40 -13.16
N HIS A 29 6.53 13.86 -12.82
CA HIS A 29 7.50 13.37 -13.79
C HIS A 29 7.26 11.91 -14.18
N ASP A 30 7.78 11.52 -15.34
CA ASP A 30 7.87 10.13 -15.77
C ASP A 30 8.69 9.30 -14.77
N VAL A 31 8.02 8.36 -14.13
CA VAL A 31 8.61 7.42 -13.17
C VAL A 31 9.09 6.12 -13.81
N SER A 32 8.97 5.95 -15.13
CA SER A 32 9.24 4.70 -15.82
C SER A 32 10.69 4.24 -15.69
N ALA A 33 11.66 5.16 -15.62
CA ALA A 33 13.05 4.82 -15.37
C ALA A 33 13.25 4.19 -13.98
N PHE A 34 12.63 4.78 -12.96
CA PHE A 34 12.64 4.24 -11.59
C PHE A 34 11.94 2.89 -11.53
N MET A 35 10.73 2.78 -12.08
CA MET A 35 9.99 1.52 -12.18
C MET A 35 10.81 0.40 -12.82
N ARG A 36 11.49 0.67 -13.95
CA ARG A 36 12.33 -0.31 -14.65
C ARG A 36 13.56 -0.70 -13.84
N ALA A 37 14.21 0.23 -13.15
CA ALA A 37 15.38 -0.04 -12.33
C ALA A 37 15.08 -1.02 -11.18
N HIS A 38 13.85 -1.02 -10.67
CA HIS A 38 13.38 -1.93 -9.61
C HIS A 38 12.64 -3.16 -10.13
N HIS A 39 12.57 -3.36 -11.44
CA HIS A 39 11.73 -4.40 -12.05
C HIS A 39 10.27 -4.35 -11.54
N ALA A 40 9.79 -3.15 -11.21
CA ALA A 40 8.47 -2.94 -10.67
C ALA A 40 7.40 -3.07 -11.75
N THR A 41 6.27 -3.64 -11.36
CA THR A 41 5.10 -3.86 -12.23
C THR A 41 3.89 -3.01 -11.81
N VAL A 42 3.93 -2.47 -10.59
CA VAL A 42 2.90 -1.59 -10.02
C VAL A 42 3.56 -0.28 -9.57
N LEU A 43 3.08 0.85 -10.08
CA LEU A 43 3.36 2.16 -9.49
C LEU A 43 2.36 2.40 -8.35
N ARG A 44 2.83 2.71 -7.15
CA ARG A 44 1.98 3.25 -6.10
C ARG A 44 2.10 4.78 -6.04
N ILE A 45 0.97 5.41 -5.73
CA ILE A 45 0.86 6.86 -5.58
C ILE A 45 0.06 7.15 -4.32
N ILE A 46 0.67 7.81 -3.34
CA ILE A 46 -0.05 8.34 -2.17
C ILE A 46 -0.60 9.71 -2.54
N VAL A 47 -1.91 9.91 -2.50
CA VAL A 47 -2.52 11.21 -2.79
C VAL A 47 -2.92 11.86 -1.48
N PRO A 48 -2.10 12.76 -0.91
CA PRO A 48 -2.45 13.47 0.31
C PRO A 48 -3.62 14.42 0.06
N TYR A 49 -4.49 14.57 1.05
CA TYR A 49 -5.69 15.43 0.96
C TYR A 49 -5.39 16.92 0.76
N TRP A 50 -4.15 17.34 1.02
CA TRP A 50 -3.70 18.73 0.99
C TRP A 50 -2.86 19.09 -0.25
N ALA A 51 -2.40 18.13 -1.06
CA ALA A 51 -1.58 18.44 -2.23
C ALA A 51 -2.42 18.81 -3.46
N SER A 52 -1.83 19.64 -4.33
CA SER A 52 -2.34 19.99 -5.66
C SER A 52 -1.77 19.09 -6.78
N TYR A 53 -2.42 19.14 -7.93
CA TYR A 53 -2.70 18.01 -8.83
C TYR A 53 -1.65 17.73 -9.93
N GLN A 54 -0.57 17.02 -9.61
CA GLN A 54 0.29 16.37 -10.62
C GLN A 54 0.12 14.84 -10.66
N ALA A 55 -0.33 14.24 -9.56
CA ALA A 55 -0.52 12.80 -9.43
C ALA A 55 -1.36 12.14 -10.55
N PRO A 56 -2.46 12.75 -11.06
CA PRO A 56 -3.20 12.15 -12.18
C PRO A 56 -2.39 12.06 -13.49
N THR A 57 -1.46 13.00 -13.74
CA THR A 57 -0.56 12.96 -14.91
C THR A 57 0.38 11.76 -14.81
N CYS A 58 1.02 11.58 -13.66
CA CYS A 58 1.89 10.45 -13.39
C CYS A 58 1.15 9.10 -13.51
N ALA A 59 -0.08 8.99 -12.99
CA ALA A 59 -0.91 7.80 -13.14
C ALA A 59 -1.20 7.46 -14.61
N ARG A 60 -1.55 8.47 -15.42
CA ARG A 60 -1.80 8.30 -16.85
C ARG A 60 -0.55 7.82 -17.59
N GLU A 61 0.60 8.44 -17.32
CA GLU A 61 1.87 8.09 -17.97
C GLU A 61 2.31 6.68 -17.62
N ALA A 62 2.28 6.31 -16.34
CA ALA A 62 2.63 4.96 -15.91
C ALA A 62 1.73 3.89 -16.55
N SER A 63 0.42 4.16 -16.60
CA SER A 63 -0.54 3.28 -17.30
C SER A 63 -0.24 3.18 -18.80
N ALA A 64 0.11 4.28 -19.47
CA ALA A 64 0.49 4.28 -20.88
C ALA A 64 1.79 3.49 -21.15
N HIS A 65 2.68 3.40 -20.16
CA HIS A 65 3.88 2.56 -20.20
C HIS A 65 3.63 1.09 -19.80
N GLY A 66 2.38 0.71 -19.53
CA GLY A 66 1.98 -0.67 -19.22
C GLY A 66 2.14 -1.06 -17.75
N PHE A 67 2.48 -0.12 -16.86
CA PHE A 67 2.48 -0.37 -15.42
C PHE A 67 1.05 -0.39 -14.88
N ARG A 68 0.81 -1.21 -13.86
CA ARG A 68 -0.41 -1.12 -13.04
C ARG A 68 -0.29 0.08 -12.11
N VAL A 69 -1.40 0.77 -11.82
CA VAL A 69 -1.40 1.92 -10.91
C VAL A 69 -2.20 1.59 -9.65
N TYR A 70 -1.55 1.69 -8.50
CA TYR A 70 -2.17 1.59 -7.18
C TYR A 70 -2.26 2.99 -6.55
N VAL A 71 -3.47 3.44 -6.24
CA VAL A 71 -3.70 4.78 -5.69
C VAL A 71 -4.14 4.70 -4.23
N SER A 72 -3.36 5.33 -3.35
CA SER A 72 -3.66 5.45 -1.93
C SER A 72 -4.22 6.84 -1.61
N LEU A 73 -5.54 6.94 -1.42
CA LEU A 73 -6.21 8.22 -1.20
C LEU A 73 -6.25 8.56 0.30
N GLN A 74 -5.24 9.28 0.77
CA GLN A 74 -5.12 9.74 2.15
C GLN A 74 -6.16 10.82 2.46
N TYR A 75 -6.70 10.81 3.68
CA TYR A 75 -7.65 11.83 4.14
C TYR A 75 -7.29 12.33 5.55
N ASP A 76 -7.86 13.47 5.92
CA ASP A 76 -7.69 14.06 7.24
C ASP A 76 -8.60 13.35 8.26
N ASN A 77 -8.02 12.80 9.32
CA ASN A 77 -8.72 12.08 10.37
C ASN A 77 -9.66 12.98 11.21
N ALA A 78 -9.47 14.31 11.19
CA ALA A 78 -10.40 15.25 11.83
C ALA A 78 -11.67 15.49 11.00
N TRP A 79 -11.72 15.07 9.73
CA TRP A 79 -12.91 15.22 8.91
C TRP A 79 -14.02 14.29 9.36
N ARG A 80 -15.25 14.82 9.39
CA ARG A 80 -16.45 13.98 9.50
C ARG A 80 -16.53 13.03 8.28
N PRO A 81 -17.06 11.80 8.43
CA PRO A 81 -17.15 10.83 7.33
C PRO A 81 -17.79 11.39 6.04
N ALA A 82 -18.83 12.24 6.16
CA ALA A 82 -19.46 12.90 5.01
C ALA A 82 -18.49 13.77 4.19
N ARG A 83 -17.52 14.42 4.83
CA ARG A 83 -16.48 15.20 4.14
C ARG A 83 -15.47 14.29 3.44
N VAL A 84 -15.12 13.16 4.04
CA VAL A 84 -14.29 12.13 3.38
C VAL A 84 -14.99 11.59 2.15
N VAL A 85 -16.27 11.23 2.26
CA VAL A 85 -17.12 10.81 1.12
C VAL A 85 -17.12 11.86 0.00
N ALA A 86 -17.28 13.14 0.32
CA ALA A 86 -17.24 14.22 -0.67
C ALA A 86 -15.86 14.36 -1.33
N TYR A 87 -14.78 14.17 -0.58
CA TYR A 87 -13.42 14.11 -1.12
C TYR A 87 -13.25 12.96 -2.11
N PHE A 88 -13.62 11.72 -1.74
CA PHE A 88 -13.52 10.57 -2.64
C PHE A 88 -14.35 10.73 -3.91
N ARG A 89 -15.57 11.29 -3.83
CA ARG A 89 -16.40 11.57 -5.02
C ARG A 89 -15.74 12.53 -6.01
N ARG A 90 -14.96 13.49 -5.51
CA ARG A 90 -14.27 14.47 -6.34
C ARG A 90 -12.95 13.93 -6.90
N THR A 91 -12.18 13.24 -6.07
CA THR A 91 -10.81 12.85 -6.39
C THR A 91 -10.73 11.54 -7.17
N LEU A 92 -11.50 10.52 -6.79
CA LEU A 92 -11.42 9.19 -7.39
C LEU A 92 -11.62 9.19 -8.92
N PRO A 93 -12.56 9.95 -9.51
CA PRO A 93 -12.73 9.98 -10.97
C PRO A 93 -11.47 10.40 -11.75
N LEU A 94 -10.55 11.14 -11.13
CA LEU A 94 -9.30 11.56 -11.78
C LEU A 94 -8.33 10.40 -12.01
N PHE A 95 -8.43 9.34 -11.20
CA PHE A 95 -7.55 8.18 -11.23
C PHE A 95 -8.25 6.93 -11.77
N ALA A 96 -9.57 6.85 -11.65
CA ALA A 96 -10.36 5.68 -11.97
C ALA A 96 -10.08 5.06 -13.36
N PRO A 97 -9.81 5.82 -14.45
CA PRO A 97 -9.47 5.22 -15.74
C PRO A 97 -8.14 4.43 -15.77
N TYR A 98 -7.24 4.72 -14.83
CA TYR A 98 -5.88 4.17 -14.79
C TYR A 98 -5.65 3.22 -13.61
N ALA A 99 -6.54 3.25 -12.61
CA ALA A 99 -6.36 2.57 -11.34
C ALA A 99 -6.56 1.06 -11.47
N TRP A 100 -5.49 0.31 -11.23
CA TRP A 100 -5.55 -1.14 -11.01
C TRP A 100 -5.98 -1.48 -9.58
N ALA A 101 -5.61 -0.64 -8.59
CA ALA A 101 -6.00 -0.79 -7.21
C ALA A 101 -6.23 0.58 -6.55
N VAL A 102 -7.08 0.63 -5.52
CA VAL A 102 -7.34 1.83 -4.72
C VAL A 102 -7.50 1.47 -3.25
N SER A 103 -6.78 2.18 -2.38
CA SER A 103 -6.98 2.12 -0.92
C SER A 103 -7.72 3.35 -0.38
N VAL A 104 -8.39 3.15 0.75
CA VAL A 104 -9.08 4.21 1.50
C VAL A 104 -8.20 4.62 2.66
N GLY A 105 -7.51 5.76 2.53
CA GLY A 105 -6.54 6.23 3.52
C GLY A 105 -5.12 5.73 3.28
N ASN A 106 -4.17 6.33 3.98
CA ASN A 106 -2.75 5.97 4.04
C ASN A 106 -2.26 6.23 5.47
N GLU A 107 -2.07 5.21 6.29
CA GLU A 107 -1.70 5.28 7.71
C GLU A 107 -2.71 6.03 8.59
N GLN A 108 -4.01 5.76 8.40
CA GLN A 108 -5.05 6.42 9.19
C GLN A 108 -5.06 6.04 10.67
N ASP A 109 -4.19 5.13 11.09
CA ASP A 109 -3.87 4.85 12.47
C ASP A 109 -2.99 5.94 13.12
N LEU A 110 -2.33 6.76 12.31
CA LEU A 110 -1.52 7.89 12.75
C LEU A 110 -2.33 9.18 12.96
N VAL A 111 -1.64 10.21 13.45
CA VAL A 111 -2.20 11.57 13.55
C VAL A 111 -2.07 12.26 12.18
N GLN A 112 -3.21 12.51 11.53
CA GLN A 112 -3.29 13.17 10.22
C GLN A 112 -4.37 14.22 10.24
N GLY A 113 -4.05 15.44 10.66
CA GLY A 113 -5.04 16.48 10.99
C GLY A 113 -5.89 16.17 12.23
N GLY A 114 -6.03 14.89 12.62
CA GLY A 114 -6.62 14.40 13.86
C GLY A 114 -6.16 12.99 14.22
N GLN A 115 -6.59 12.48 15.38
CA GLN A 115 -6.24 11.14 15.86
C GLN A 115 -6.99 10.06 15.07
N GLY A 116 -6.26 9.05 14.59
CA GLY A 116 -6.84 7.85 14.00
C GLY A 116 -7.69 7.06 15.00
N SER A 117 -8.83 6.55 14.55
CA SER A 117 -9.69 5.64 15.33
C SER A 117 -10.13 4.46 14.46
N PRO A 118 -9.97 3.20 14.94
CA PRO A 118 -10.40 2.02 14.19
C PRO A 118 -11.88 2.04 13.82
N GLY A 119 -12.74 2.46 14.75
CA GLY A 119 -14.18 2.58 14.51
C GLY A 119 -14.53 3.64 13.47
N ASN A 120 -13.87 4.81 13.52
CA ASN A 120 -14.07 5.86 12.51
C ASN A 120 -13.56 5.43 11.13
N TYR A 121 -12.40 4.76 11.07
CA TYR A 121 -11.86 4.22 9.81
C TYR A 121 -12.83 3.21 9.18
N ARG A 122 -13.41 2.30 9.98
CA ARG A 122 -14.43 1.37 9.49
C ARG A 122 -15.69 2.07 8.99
N LEU A 123 -16.14 3.11 9.69
CA LEU A 123 -17.29 3.92 9.24
C LEU A 123 -17.00 4.59 7.89
N VAL A 124 -15.82 5.21 7.74
CA VAL A 124 -15.38 5.80 6.48
C VAL A 124 -15.33 4.75 5.36
N TRP A 125 -14.72 3.59 5.60
CA TRP A 125 -14.68 2.50 4.63
C TRP A 125 -16.08 2.14 4.13
N ASN A 126 -17.01 1.89 5.05
CA ASN A 126 -18.37 1.47 4.69
C ASN A 126 -19.11 2.52 3.84
N MET A 127 -18.78 3.81 4.01
CA MET A 127 -19.37 4.89 3.20
C MET A 127 -18.65 5.10 1.85
N VAL A 128 -17.34 4.87 1.80
CA VAL A 128 -16.52 5.08 0.61
C VAL A 128 -16.53 3.88 -0.33
N GLU A 129 -16.61 2.65 0.16
CA GLU A 129 -16.57 1.45 -0.68
C GLU A 129 -17.62 1.43 -1.80
N PRO A 130 -18.89 1.82 -1.57
CA PRO A 130 -19.87 1.90 -2.65
C PRO A 130 -19.52 2.95 -3.72
N ILE A 131 -18.74 3.97 -3.37
CA ILE A 131 -18.23 4.95 -4.36
C ILE A 131 -17.14 4.29 -5.19
N LEU A 132 -16.17 3.63 -4.55
CA LEU A 132 -15.13 2.86 -5.24
C LEU A 132 -15.72 1.86 -6.22
N ALA A 133 -16.68 1.04 -5.73
CA ALA A 133 -17.34 0.02 -6.53
C ALA A 133 -18.07 0.56 -7.76
N ARG A 134 -18.55 1.81 -7.74
CA ARG A 134 -19.25 2.44 -8.88
C ARG A 134 -18.31 3.18 -9.81
N THR A 135 -17.35 3.91 -9.26
CA THR A 135 -16.49 4.81 -10.03
C THR A 135 -15.28 4.09 -10.63
N ALA A 136 -14.73 3.09 -9.94
CA ALA A 136 -13.61 2.26 -10.40
C ALA A 136 -13.93 0.77 -10.20
N PRO A 137 -14.96 0.21 -10.86
CA PRO A 137 -15.45 -1.15 -10.61
C PRO A 137 -14.42 -2.25 -10.91
N HIS A 138 -13.43 -1.96 -11.75
CA HIS A 138 -12.36 -2.87 -12.13
C HIS A 138 -11.17 -2.85 -11.16
N ALA A 139 -11.05 -1.79 -10.34
CA ALA A 139 -9.93 -1.64 -9.43
C ALA A 139 -10.08 -2.55 -8.20
N ILE A 140 -8.96 -3.10 -7.74
CA ILE A 140 -8.91 -3.84 -6.47
C ILE A 140 -9.13 -2.85 -5.32
N ARG A 141 -10.12 -3.11 -4.47
CA ARG A 141 -10.37 -2.34 -3.26
C ARG A 141 -9.49 -2.85 -2.11
N VAL A 142 -8.54 -2.02 -1.69
CA VAL A 142 -7.52 -2.37 -0.70
C VAL A 142 -7.88 -1.74 0.64
N TYR A 143 -8.07 -2.58 1.66
CA TYR A 143 -8.34 -2.13 3.02
C TYR A 143 -7.03 -2.00 3.80
N GLY A 144 -6.97 -1.07 4.76
CA GLY A 144 -5.76 -0.85 5.56
C GLY A 144 -4.91 0.26 4.97
N GLU A 145 -3.64 -0.04 4.68
CA GLU A 145 -2.53 0.93 4.63
C GLU A 145 -2.12 1.38 6.02
N THR A 146 -2.08 0.50 7.01
CA THR A 146 -1.68 0.92 8.36
C THR A 146 -0.18 1.03 8.47
N SER A 147 0.27 1.94 9.34
CA SER A 147 1.68 2.10 9.68
C SER A 147 2.33 0.80 10.19
N PRO A 148 3.67 0.72 10.30
CA PRO A 148 4.38 -0.46 10.80
C PRO A 148 3.95 -0.96 12.18
N PHE A 149 3.35 -0.11 13.01
CA PHE A 149 2.87 -0.46 14.34
C PHE A 149 1.34 -0.58 14.40
N GLY A 150 0.66 -0.39 13.26
CA GLY A 150 -0.80 -0.32 13.15
C GLY A 150 -1.51 -1.66 13.07
N PHE A 151 -0.85 -2.80 13.35
CA PHE A 151 -1.53 -4.10 13.27
C PHE A 151 -2.73 -4.23 14.23
N PRO A 152 -2.66 -3.77 15.50
CA PRO A 152 -3.83 -3.75 16.37
C PRO A 152 -4.99 -2.89 15.80
N PHE A 153 -4.67 -1.72 15.24
CA PHE A 153 -5.66 -0.86 14.58
C PHE A 153 -6.32 -1.56 13.39
N LEU A 154 -5.52 -2.26 12.58
CA LEU A 154 -5.99 -3.03 11.44
C LEU A 154 -6.96 -4.14 11.89
N GLN A 155 -6.61 -4.90 12.92
CA GLN A 155 -7.46 -5.95 13.47
C GLN A 155 -8.78 -5.39 14.02
N GLU A 156 -8.72 -4.32 14.80
CA GLU A 156 -9.89 -3.70 15.43
C GLU A 156 -10.84 -3.10 14.40
N SER A 157 -10.32 -2.35 13.42
CA SER A 157 -11.14 -1.71 12.38
C SER A 157 -11.78 -2.74 11.43
N PHE A 158 -11.04 -3.82 11.12
CA PHE A 158 -11.56 -4.91 10.30
C PHE A 158 -12.67 -5.67 11.05
N GLY A 159 -12.52 -5.85 12.36
CA GLY A 159 -13.48 -6.53 13.23
C GLY A 159 -13.62 -8.03 12.90
N THR A 160 -14.73 -8.62 13.35
CA THR A 160 -15.01 -10.05 13.11
C THR A 160 -15.51 -10.32 11.70
N ARG A 161 -16.22 -9.37 11.08
CA ARG A 161 -16.79 -9.48 9.74
C ARG A 161 -16.01 -8.65 8.73
N ARG A 162 -15.56 -9.30 7.67
CA ARG A 162 -14.86 -8.67 6.53
C ARG A 162 -15.61 -7.40 6.08
N PRO A 163 -14.93 -6.23 6.04
CA PRO A 163 -15.49 -5.05 5.41
C PRO A 163 -15.96 -5.37 4.00
N ARG A 164 -17.17 -4.91 3.66
CA ARG A 164 -17.76 -5.14 2.35
C ARG A 164 -16.79 -4.66 1.28
N GLY A 165 -16.66 -5.42 0.20
CA GLY A 165 -15.88 -5.04 -0.98
C GLY A 165 -14.37 -5.13 -0.81
N THR A 166 -13.82 -5.37 0.39
CA THR A 166 -12.37 -5.55 0.56
C THR A 166 -11.87 -6.72 -0.27
N GLN A 167 -10.83 -6.52 -1.07
CA GLN A 167 -10.23 -7.53 -1.95
C GLN A 167 -8.75 -7.81 -1.63
N ALA A 168 -8.06 -6.87 -0.96
CA ALA A 168 -6.72 -7.03 -0.42
C ALA A 168 -6.57 -6.26 0.90
N VAL A 169 -5.55 -6.59 1.69
CA VAL A 169 -5.13 -5.79 2.84
C VAL A 169 -3.72 -5.24 2.63
N ALA A 170 -3.53 -3.97 2.94
CA ALA A 170 -2.24 -3.29 2.89
C ALA A 170 -1.69 -2.99 4.30
N PHE A 171 -0.38 -3.13 4.48
CA PHE A 171 0.36 -2.89 5.71
C PHE A 171 1.75 -2.36 5.37
N HIS A 172 2.26 -1.39 6.13
CA HIS A 172 3.59 -0.83 5.89
C HIS A 172 4.66 -1.69 6.58
N CYS A 173 5.62 -2.16 5.82
CA CYS A 173 6.60 -3.17 6.20
C CYS A 173 8.01 -2.57 6.39
N TYR A 174 8.11 -1.33 6.86
CA TYR A 174 9.39 -0.73 7.25
C TYR A 174 10.09 -1.53 8.37
N ASP A 175 11.42 -1.41 8.45
CA ASP A 175 12.16 -1.91 9.61
C ASP A 175 12.12 -0.90 10.76
N VAL A 176 11.33 -1.22 11.79
CA VAL A 176 11.08 -0.33 12.93
C VAL A 176 11.40 -1.03 14.24
N LYS A 177 11.66 -0.24 15.28
CA LYS A 177 11.96 -0.75 16.63
C LYS A 177 10.84 -1.63 17.20
N ASN A 178 9.59 -1.32 16.87
CA ASN A 178 8.39 -2.01 17.34
C ASN A 178 7.41 -2.24 16.19
N GLY A 179 7.35 -3.47 15.66
CA GLY A 179 6.45 -3.83 14.56
C GLY A 179 7.15 -3.96 13.20
N GLY A 180 6.47 -3.50 12.14
CA GLY A 180 6.96 -3.46 10.77
C GLY A 180 7.29 -4.82 10.19
N ILE A 181 8.41 -4.92 9.50
CA ILE A 181 8.80 -6.15 8.79
C ILE A 181 8.87 -7.39 9.70
N SER A 182 9.21 -7.21 10.98
CA SER A 182 9.33 -8.30 11.95
C SER A 182 7.98 -8.99 12.26
N VAL A 183 6.86 -8.28 12.11
CA VAL A 183 5.51 -8.81 12.38
C VAL A 183 4.77 -9.21 11.10
N VAL A 184 5.35 -8.99 9.91
CA VAL A 184 4.71 -9.34 8.62
C VAL A 184 4.21 -10.78 8.57
N PRO A 185 4.94 -11.80 9.05
CA PRO A 185 4.41 -13.17 9.07
C PRO A 185 3.11 -13.32 9.88
N GLN A 186 2.98 -12.60 10.99
CA GLN A 186 1.77 -12.60 11.80
C GLN A 186 0.62 -11.88 11.07
N VAL A 187 0.89 -10.73 10.45
CA VAL A 187 -0.10 -9.98 9.66
C VAL A 187 -0.56 -10.81 8.45
N ALA A 188 0.36 -11.50 7.78
CA ALA A 188 0.08 -12.33 6.61
C ALA A 188 -0.82 -13.52 6.98
N ALA A 189 -0.48 -14.23 8.06
CA ALA A 189 -1.32 -15.31 8.58
C ALA A 189 -2.72 -14.81 8.97
N TRP A 190 -2.82 -13.63 9.60
CA TRP A 190 -4.11 -13.02 9.89
C TRP A 190 -4.89 -12.68 8.62
N ALA A 191 -4.28 -12.06 7.60
CA ALA A 191 -4.95 -11.74 6.34
C ALA A 191 -5.41 -13.00 5.61
N ALA A 192 -4.58 -14.05 5.60
CA ALA A 192 -4.91 -15.37 5.06
C ALA A 192 -6.12 -15.99 5.77
N SER A 193 -6.22 -15.86 7.10
CA SER A 193 -7.40 -16.28 7.88
C SER A 193 -8.69 -15.54 7.50
N LYS A 194 -8.59 -14.40 6.81
CA LYS A 194 -9.70 -13.63 6.24
C LYS A 194 -9.91 -13.86 4.74
N HIS A 195 -9.18 -14.84 4.17
CA HIS A 195 -9.13 -15.12 2.74
C HIS A 195 -8.81 -13.87 1.93
N LEU A 196 -7.79 -13.13 2.37
CA LEU A 196 -7.30 -11.90 1.75
C LEU A 196 -5.79 -11.99 1.52
N PRO A 197 -5.29 -11.54 0.36
CA PRO A 197 -3.86 -11.36 0.19
C PRO A 197 -3.37 -10.19 1.05
N LEU A 198 -2.17 -10.34 1.62
CA LEU A 198 -1.44 -9.24 2.24
C LEU A 198 -0.53 -8.57 1.22
N TRP A 199 -0.53 -7.24 1.24
CA TRP A 199 0.36 -6.36 0.49
C TRP A 199 1.24 -5.57 1.46
N CYS A 200 2.57 -5.68 1.30
CA CYS A 200 3.52 -4.75 1.89
C CYS A 200 3.62 -3.53 0.99
N SER A 201 2.74 -2.55 1.21
CA SER A 201 2.51 -1.40 0.33
C SER A 201 3.45 -0.23 0.56
N GLU A 202 4.23 -0.24 1.64
CA GLU A 202 5.38 0.64 1.82
C GLU A 202 6.48 -0.11 2.54
N MET A 203 7.69 -0.08 2.00
CA MET A 203 8.87 -0.56 2.70
C MET A 203 10.13 -0.01 2.05
N SER A 204 11.14 0.24 2.87
CA SER A 204 12.48 0.58 2.45
C SER A 204 13.46 0.20 3.56
N ALA A 205 14.73 0.05 3.20
CA ALA A 205 15.78 0.10 4.21
C ALA A 205 15.87 1.53 4.75
N SER A 206 16.15 1.68 6.05
CA SER A 206 16.47 2.99 6.59
C SER A 206 17.82 3.46 6.05
N ALA A 207 17.91 4.70 5.59
CA ALA A 207 19.19 5.36 5.41
C ALA A 207 19.94 5.46 6.75
N ALA A 208 21.27 5.38 6.72
CA ALA A 208 22.13 5.50 7.91
C ALA A 208 21.93 6.82 8.70
N HIS A 209 21.35 7.83 8.07
CA HIS A 209 21.05 9.14 8.68
C HIS A 209 19.57 9.51 8.56
N SER A 210 18.67 8.52 8.54
CA SER A 210 17.24 8.85 8.52
C SER A 210 16.86 9.70 9.73
N PRO A 211 16.11 10.81 9.53
CA PRO A 211 15.67 11.69 10.61
C PRO A 211 14.55 11.05 11.47
N HIS A 212 14.12 9.84 11.14
CA HIS A 212 13.01 9.15 11.77
C HIS A 212 13.51 8.25 12.93
N PRO A 213 13.34 8.65 14.20
CA PRO A 213 13.90 7.93 15.35
C PRO A 213 13.25 6.56 15.61
N TRP A 214 12.15 6.27 14.94
CA TRP A 214 11.40 5.01 15.06
C TRP A 214 11.89 3.91 14.11
N LEU A 215 12.65 4.27 13.05
CA LEU A 215 13.30 3.31 12.17
C LEU A 215 14.50 2.65 12.87
N ASN A 216 14.78 1.40 12.52
CA ASN A 216 16.08 0.81 12.79
C ASN A 216 17.05 1.25 11.68
N GLN A 217 18.16 1.89 12.07
CA GLN A 217 19.23 2.27 11.16
C GLN A 217 20.16 1.07 10.97
N ASP A 218 19.89 0.27 9.96
CA ASP A 218 20.57 -1.01 9.75
C ASP A 218 21.32 -1.07 8.42
N SER A 219 22.24 -2.05 8.33
CA SER A 219 22.90 -2.35 7.07
C SER A 219 21.91 -2.90 6.05
N GLU A 220 22.18 -2.62 4.77
CA GLU A 220 21.41 -3.18 3.64
C GLU A 220 21.37 -4.72 3.67
N SER A 221 22.46 -5.36 4.10
CA SER A 221 22.53 -6.81 4.26
C SER A 221 21.54 -7.35 5.28
N ARG A 222 21.36 -6.67 6.42
CA ARG A 222 20.38 -7.07 7.45
C ARG A 222 18.97 -6.84 6.95
N TRP A 223 18.71 -5.71 6.28
CA TRP A 223 17.42 -5.43 5.64
C TRP A 223 17.02 -6.53 4.65
N ASN A 224 17.91 -6.88 3.73
CA ASN A 224 17.65 -7.94 2.74
C ASN A 224 17.40 -9.30 3.39
N ALA A 225 18.09 -9.61 4.49
CA ALA A 225 17.83 -10.82 5.26
C ALA A 225 16.44 -10.82 5.92
N LEU A 226 16.00 -9.69 6.47
CA LEU A 226 14.66 -9.55 7.05
C LEU A 226 13.56 -9.67 5.99
N VAL A 227 13.73 -9.05 4.82
CA VAL A 227 12.81 -9.20 3.68
C VAL A 227 12.71 -10.66 3.29
N SER A 228 13.86 -11.32 3.05
CA SER A 228 13.90 -12.74 2.67
C SER A 228 13.21 -13.64 3.70
N GLU A 229 13.41 -13.38 4.98
CA GLU A 229 12.80 -14.14 6.07
C GLU A 229 11.29 -13.91 6.17
N ALA A 230 10.84 -12.65 6.08
CA ALA A 230 9.42 -12.31 6.09
C ALA A 230 8.70 -12.98 4.92
N GLU A 231 9.29 -12.95 3.73
CA GLU A 231 8.79 -13.61 2.53
C GLU A 231 8.70 -15.12 2.68
N ARG A 232 9.77 -15.76 3.16
CA ARG A 232 9.83 -17.20 3.38
C ARG A 232 8.75 -17.68 4.35
N ARG A 233 8.44 -16.88 5.36
CA ARG A 233 7.43 -17.19 6.39
C ARG A 233 6.01 -16.75 6.02
N SER A 234 5.83 -16.05 4.90
CA SER A 234 4.56 -15.47 4.48
C SER A 234 4.19 -15.91 3.07
N PRO A 235 3.82 -17.20 2.85
CA PRO A 235 3.50 -17.70 1.51
C PRO A 235 2.33 -16.97 0.83
N ASP A 236 1.48 -16.30 1.62
CA ASP A 236 0.35 -15.49 1.12
C ASP A 236 0.66 -14.00 0.95
N LEU A 237 1.90 -13.57 1.19
CA LEU A 237 2.36 -12.22 0.85
C LEU A 237 2.41 -12.08 -0.67
N ARG A 238 1.58 -11.21 -1.24
CA ARG A 238 1.42 -11.09 -2.70
C ARG A 238 2.13 -9.90 -3.32
N MET A 239 2.42 -8.87 -2.53
CA MET A 239 3.09 -7.66 -3.01
C MET A 239 4.11 -7.17 -2.01
N ILE A 240 5.25 -6.71 -2.52
CA ILE A 240 6.27 -5.95 -1.79
C ILE A 240 6.49 -4.63 -2.53
N SER A 241 6.86 -3.60 -1.78
CA SER A 241 7.07 -2.26 -2.30
C SER A 241 8.54 -1.87 -2.24
N TYR A 242 8.99 -1.03 -3.18
CA TYR A 242 10.22 -0.27 -3.08
C TYR A 242 9.85 1.20 -2.98
N TYR A 243 9.82 1.69 -1.74
CA TYR A 243 9.38 3.04 -1.45
C TYR A 243 10.56 4.01 -1.42
N ARG A 244 10.54 5.04 -2.29
CA ARG A 244 11.53 6.11 -2.34
C ARG A 244 10.93 7.42 -1.83
N TRP A 245 11.31 7.77 -0.61
CA TRP A 245 11.12 9.12 -0.07
C TRP A 245 12.49 9.71 0.31
N PRO A 246 12.79 10.99 0.01
CA PRO A 246 14.14 11.54 0.16
C PRO A 246 14.77 11.36 1.55
N GLN A 247 13.94 11.30 2.60
CA GLN A 247 14.34 11.11 4.01
C GLN A 247 14.40 9.64 4.46
N ILE A 248 13.82 8.71 3.70
CA ILE A 248 13.64 7.31 4.07
C ILE A 248 14.43 6.36 3.13
N GLY A 249 14.97 6.90 2.03
CA GLY A 249 15.91 6.23 1.11
C GLY A 249 15.23 5.24 0.16
N ALA A 250 15.69 5.18 -1.09
CA ALA A 250 15.54 3.98 -1.92
C ALA A 250 16.74 3.86 -2.85
N PHE A 251 17.24 2.63 -2.97
CA PHE A 251 18.39 2.24 -3.79
C PHE A 251 18.12 2.44 -5.27
#